data_AF-A0A7C6ET75-F1
#
_entry.id   AF-A0A7C6ET75-F1
#
_cell.length_a   1.000
_cell.length_b   1.000
_cell.length_c   1.000
_cell.angle_alpha   90.00
_cell.angle_beta   90.00
_cell.angle_gamma   90.00
#
_symmetry.space_group_name_H-M   'P 1'
#
loop_
_entity.id
_entity.type
_entity.pdbx_description
1 polymer ?
#
loop_
_entity_poly.entity_id
_entity_poly.type
_entity_poly.pdbx_seq_one_letter_code
_entity_poly.pdbx_strand_id
1 'polypeptide(L)'
;MRAHGPLLWAVAMITFLAGCGPKKGVDVRRELDRLEREGQFRKAEALLDSVRANGKISAELERALSWEKEKLRRIRIDYHLTREDLLAELRKRVADFREEELATWEREGKLDRRLIDGEMRYLYASVSNLFWRYPELRARQLPKPERAKEERDLYVLLRQILDARQSTADRFVLPQRFRCTHVVQVKADAVPPGKVVHCWIPYPRAFPFQCDIRLVSSDPPLSWLDEPESPIRSAYLEKAAEPGKPTVFRVTYEYTSYATVNVLDPNRVAPYDTTSPLYRYYTAERPPHIVFTKEMRALSDRVVGREKNPLRIARAIYDWVVENLLYSYAHEYSTLSNISQFVLEHRYGDCGQKALFYMTLCRLNGIPARWQSGWVIRPGSKSIHDWCEIYIPPYGWIPVDPDRGAWAHHYLTTLAPEEKQTVVDFFFGNLDQFRMAANCDHQAELYPPKQSFRSDDVDFQRAELECDGQNLYFDQFDYDLEVELL
;
A
#
# COMPACT_ATOMS: atom_id res chain seq x y z
N MET A 1 9.84 13.92 -18.18
CA MET A 1 9.03 12.71 -17.91
C MET A 1 7.67 12.88 -18.55
N ARG A 2 7.35 12.13 -19.60
CA ARG A 2 6.00 12.10 -20.16
C ARG A 2 5.13 11.36 -19.16
N ALA A 3 4.29 12.08 -18.44
CA ALA A 3 3.24 11.47 -17.64
C ALA A 3 2.29 10.76 -18.61
N HIS A 4 2.33 9.43 -18.67
CA HIS A 4 1.25 8.67 -19.24
C HIS A 4 0.00 9.00 -18.41
N GLY A 5 -0.98 9.65 -19.04
CA GLY A 5 -2.26 9.93 -18.41
C GLY A 5 -2.89 8.62 -17.90
N PRO A 6 -3.74 8.68 -16.86
CA PRO A 6 -4.30 7.47 -16.28
C PRO A 6 -5.12 6.71 -17.33
N LEU A 7 -4.81 5.42 -17.53
CA LEU A 7 -5.46 4.50 -18.50
C LEU A 7 -7.00 4.52 -18.43
N LEU A 8 -7.56 4.99 -17.31
CA LEU A 8 -8.99 5.19 -17.05
C LEU A 8 -9.72 6.00 -18.14
N TRP A 9 -9.05 6.92 -18.83
CA TRP A 9 -9.70 7.78 -19.83
C TRP A 9 -9.88 7.12 -21.20
N ALA A 10 -9.08 6.12 -21.56
CA ALA A 10 -9.11 5.54 -22.91
C ALA A 10 -10.39 4.75 -23.21
N VAL A 11 -11.02 4.15 -22.19
CA VAL A 11 -12.29 3.42 -22.34
C VAL A 11 -13.51 4.37 -22.36
N ALA A 12 -13.39 5.57 -21.77
CA ALA A 12 -14.50 6.50 -21.60
C ALA A 12 -15.02 7.14 -22.90
N MET A 13 -14.27 7.08 -24.02
CA MET A 13 -14.68 7.68 -25.29
C MET A 13 -15.39 6.71 -26.26
N ILE A 14 -15.60 5.44 -25.91
CA ILE A 14 -16.19 4.47 -26.84
C ILE A 14 -17.70 4.42 -26.66
N THR A 15 -18.41 5.06 -27.59
CA THR A 15 -19.86 4.92 -27.77
C THR A 15 -20.16 3.95 -28.91
N PHE A 16 -20.88 2.85 -28.63
CA PHE A 16 -21.36 1.94 -29.67
C PHE A 16 -22.71 2.37 -30.24
N LEU A 17 -22.83 2.42 -31.57
CA LEU A 17 -24.11 2.49 -32.27
C LEU A 17 -24.60 1.05 -32.53
N ALA A 18 -25.46 0.53 -31.66
CA ALA A 18 -26.09 -0.76 -31.89
C ALA A 18 -27.43 -0.59 -32.63
N GLY A 19 -27.48 -1.04 -33.91
CA GLY A 19 -28.70 -1.45 -34.62
C GLY A 19 -29.73 -0.38 -34.99
N CYS A 20 -30.49 -0.62 -36.06
CA CYS A 20 -31.49 0.28 -36.62
C CYS A 20 -32.66 0.57 -35.66
N GLY A 21 -32.48 1.58 -34.82
CA GLY A 21 -33.46 2.20 -33.93
C GLY A 21 -32.88 3.52 -33.41
N PRO A 22 -33.69 4.43 -32.83
CA PRO A 22 -33.22 5.78 -32.48
C PRO A 22 -32.03 5.70 -31.52
N LYS A 23 -30.88 6.21 -32.01
CA LYS A 23 -29.53 6.08 -31.47
C LYS A 23 -29.45 6.45 -29.98
N LYS A 24 -29.28 5.45 -29.10
CA LYS A 24 -28.64 5.64 -27.79
C LYS A 24 -27.30 4.91 -27.83
N GLY A 25 -26.22 5.67 -27.95
CA GLY A 25 -24.88 5.11 -27.80
C GLY A 25 -24.72 4.53 -26.39
N VAL A 26 -24.29 3.28 -26.27
CA VAL A 26 -23.92 2.73 -24.96
C VAL A 26 -22.51 3.23 -24.63
N ASP A 27 -22.38 3.97 -23.53
CA ASP A 27 -21.10 4.31 -22.92
C ASP A 27 -20.51 3.03 -22.31
N VAL A 28 -19.49 2.49 -22.97
CA VAL A 28 -18.84 1.22 -22.59
C VAL A 28 -18.33 1.27 -21.16
N ARG A 29 -17.78 2.41 -20.72
CA ARG A 29 -17.24 2.55 -19.36
C ARG A 29 -18.37 2.45 -18.34
N ARG A 30 -19.45 3.21 -18.55
CA ARG A 30 -20.60 3.20 -17.65
C ARG A 30 -21.24 1.82 -17.55
N GLU A 31 -21.35 1.11 -18.67
CA GLU A 31 -21.91 -0.24 -18.71
C GLU A 31 -20.98 -1.26 -18.05
N LEU A 32 -19.67 -1.18 -18.29
CA LEU A 32 -18.68 -2.02 -17.62
C LEU A 32 -18.76 -1.85 -16.10
N ASP A 33 -18.77 -0.60 -15.62
CA ASP A 33 -18.89 -0.29 -14.19
C ASP A 33 -20.21 -0.81 -13.60
N ARG A 34 -21.29 -0.80 -14.38
CA ARG A 34 -22.58 -1.38 -13.97
C ARG A 34 -22.49 -2.90 -13.85
N LEU A 35 -21.94 -3.57 -14.85
CA LEU A 35 -21.80 -5.03 -14.87
C LEU A 35 -20.89 -5.52 -13.73
N GLU A 36 -19.78 -4.84 -13.46
CA GLU A 36 -18.91 -5.16 -12.31
C GLU A 36 -19.66 -5.00 -10.98
N ARG A 37 -20.34 -3.86 -10.76
CA ARG A 37 -21.11 -3.62 -9.52
C ARG A 37 -22.23 -4.64 -9.32
N GLU A 38 -22.88 -5.07 -10.39
CA GLU A 38 -23.94 -6.10 -10.35
C GLU A 38 -23.39 -7.53 -10.29
N GLY A 39 -22.06 -7.71 -10.28
CA GLY A 39 -21.46 -9.03 -10.22
C GLY A 39 -21.51 -9.83 -11.52
N GLN A 40 -21.80 -9.20 -12.66
CA GLN A 40 -21.93 -9.87 -13.97
C GLN A 40 -20.58 -9.89 -14.73
N PHE A 41 -19.56 -10.51 -14.13
CA PHE A 41 -18.17 -10.43 -14.60
C PHE A 41 -17.99 -11.07 -15.98
N ARG A 42 -18.62 -12.22 -16.25
CA ARG A 42 -18.61 -12.84 -17.58
C ARG A 42 -19.19 -11.93 -18.66
N LYS A 43 -20.23 -11.16 -18.33
CA LYS A 43 -20.81 -10.18 -19.26
C LYS A 43 -19.92 -8.96 -19.44
N ALA A 44 -19.26 -8.52 -18.37
CA ALA A 44 -18.27 -7.44 -18.42
C ALA A 44 -17.10 -7.83 -19.33
N GLU A 45 -16.57 -9.05 -19.21
CA GLU A 45 -15.54 -9.58 -20.10
C GLU A 45 -16.02 -9.67 -21.56
N ALA A 46 -17.24 -10.17 -21.79
CA ALA A 46 -17.83 -10.22 -23.12
C ALA A 46 -18.01 -8.81 -23.74
N LEU A 47 -18.35 -7.80 -22.93
CA LEU A 47 -18.42 -6.41 -23.37
C LEU A 47 -17.03 -5.92 -23.82
N LEU A 48 -15.98 -6.15 -23.02
CA LEU A 48 -14.61 -5.78 -23.37
C LEU A 48 -14.13 -6.47 -24.66
N ASP A 49 -14.40 -7.77 -24.81
CA ASP A 49 -14.05 -8.53 -26.00
C ASP A 49 -14.83 -8.06 -27.24
N SER A 50 -16.10 -7.64 -27.07
CA SER A 50 -16.89 -7.04 -28.16
C SER A 50 -16.30 -5.71 -28.64
N VAL A 51 -15.70 -4.92 -27.74
CA VAL A 51 -15.03 -3.66 -28.10
C VAL A 51 -13.81 -3.94 -28.96
N ARG A 52 -13.03 -4.96 -28.61
CA ARG A 52 -11.86 -5.39 -29.39
C ARG A 52 -12.22 -5.89 -30.78
N ALA A 53 -13.33 -6.60 -30.91
CA ALA A 53 -13.75 -7.17 -32.19
C ALA A 53 -14.21 -6.11 -33.22
N ASN A 54 -14.59 -4.92 -32.78
CA ASN A 54 -15.28 -3.91 -33.61
C ASN A 54 -14.36 -2.93 -34.37
N GLY A 55 -13.09 -3.26 -34.60
CA GLY A 55 -12.24 -2.52 -35.55
C GLY A 55 -10.77 -2.45 -35.14
N LYS A 56 -10.00 -1.58 -35.82
CA LYS A 56 -8.63 -1.26 -35.43
C LYS A 56 -8.65 -0.33 -34.21
N ILE A 57 -8.35 -0.86 -33.04
CA ILE A 57 -8.17 -0.12 -31.80
C ILE A 57 -6.72 0.37 -31.67
N SER A 58 -6.50 1.49 -30.98
CA SER A 58 -5.15 1.98 -30.68
C SER A 58 -4.46 1.09 -29.64
N ALA A 59 -3.12 1.12 -29.58
CA ALA A 59 -2.36 0.39 -28.56
C ALA A 59 -2.72 0.83 -27.13
N GLU A 60 -3.00 2.12 -26.94
CA GLU A 60 -3.45 2.67 -25.66
C GLU A 60 -4.80 2.10 -25.23
N LEU A 61 -5.75 2.03 -26.17
CA LEU A 61 -7.06 1.44 -25.90
C LEU A 61 -6.95 -0.07 -25.65
N GLU A 62 -6.16 -0.80 -26.42
CA GLU A 62 -5.95 -2.24 -26.18
C GLU A 62 -5.34 -2.49 -24.79
N ARG A 63 -4.38 -1.66 -24.36
CA ARG A 63 -3.82 -1.74 -23.02
C ARG A 63 -4.87 -1.45 -21.94
N ALA A 64 -5.75 -0.46 -22.15
CA ALA A 64 -6.82 -0.14 -21.21
C ALA A 64 -7.88 -1.26 -21.12
N LEU A 65 -8.29 -1.85 -22.24
CA LEU A 65 -9.21 -3.00 -22.24
C LEU A 65 -8.58 -4.23 -21.57
N SER A 66 -7.28 -4.45 -21.81
CA SER A 66 -6.51 -5.50 -21.13
C SER A 66 -6.48 -5.29 -19.62
N TRP A 67 -6.25 -4.05 -19.18
CA TRP A 67 -6.24 -3.70 -17.76
C TRP A 67 -7.60 -3.96 -17.10
N GLU A 68 -8.71 -3.54 -17.71
CA GLU A 68 -10.03 -3.77 -17.12
C GLU A 68 -10.37 -5.26 -17.03
N LYS A 69 -9.99 -6.05 -18.04
CA LYS A 69 -10.16 -7.51 -17.99
C LYS A 69 -9.31 -8.13 -16.88
N GLU A 70 -8.08 -7.66 -16.72
CA GLU A 70 -7.19 -8.10 -15.65
C GLU A 70 -7.72 -7.71 -14.27
N LYS A 71 -8.28 -6.50 -14.12
CA LYS A 71 -8.93 -6.06 -12.87
C LYS A 71 -10.04 -7.01 -12.45
N LEU A 72 -10.91 -7.42 -13.39
CA LEU A 72 -11.98 -8.40 -13.12
C LEU A 72 -11.41 -9.75 -12.66
N ARG A 73 -10.32 -10.22 -13.27
CA ARG A 73 -9.62 -11.44 -12.85
C ARG A 73 -9.06 -11.30 -11.43
N ARG A 74 -8.36 -10.21 -11.13
CA ARG A 74 -7.77 -9.95 -9.80
C ARG A 74 -8.82 -9.89 -8.70
N ILE A 75 -9.96 -9.25 -8.97
CA ILE A 75 -11.09 -9.25 -8.05
C ILE A 75 -11.56 -10.68 -7.73
N ARG A 76 -11.60 -11.60 -8.70
CA ARG A 76 -11.98 -13.00 -8.44
C ARG A 76 -10.95 -13.73 -7.55
N ILE A 77 -9.67 -13.37 -7.65
CA ILE A 77 -8.60 -13.91 -6.80
C ILE A 77 -8.75 -13.37 -5.37
N ASP A 78 -8.98 -12.07 -5.21
CA ASP A 78 -9.22 -11.44 -3.90
C ASP A 78 -10.47 -12.02 -3.22
N TYR A 79 -11.56 -12.17 -3.97
CA TYR A 79 -12.84 -12.71 -3.52
C TYR A 79 -12.99 -14.19 -3.90
N HIS A 80 -12.07 -15.04 -3.43
CA HIS A 80 -12.12 -16.47 -3.75
C HIS A 80 -12.92 -17.30 -2.73
N LEU A 81 -13.07 -16.82 -1.50
CA LEU A 81 -13.70 -17.61 -0.43
C LEU A 81 -15.19 -17.82 -0.71
N THR A 82 -15.63 -19.07 -0.61
CA THR A 82 -17.05 -19.43 -0.53
C THR A 82 -17.61 -19.15 0.86
N ARG A 83 -18.93 -19.25 1.02
CA ARG A 83 -19.57 -19.21 2.34
C ARG A 83 -19.13 -20.38 3.23
N GLU A 84 -18.82 -21.54 2.64
CA GLU A 84 -18.34 -22.72 3.37
C GLU A 84 -16.92 -22.50 3.91
N ASP A 85 -16.02 -21.97 3.09
CA ASP A 85 -14.66 -21.60 3.49
C ASP A 85 -14.69 -20.59 4.66
N LEU A 86 -15.56 -19.58 4.54
CA LEU A 86 -15.74 -18.57 5.57
C LEU A 86 -16.23 -19.20 6.89
N LEU A 87 -17.23 -20.09 6.84
CA LEU A 87 -17.73 -20.79 8.02
C LEU A 87 -16.64 -21.63 8.70
N ALA A 88 -15.81 -22.32 7.91
CA ALA A 88 -14.69 -23.10 8.43
C ALA A 88 -13.68 -22.23 9.17
N GLU A 89 -13.29 -21.09 8.58
CA GLU A 89 -12.36 -20.14 9.20
C GLU A 89 -12.95 -19.48 10.46
N LEU A 90 -14.24 -19.12 10.45
CA LEU A 90 -14.92 -18.55 11.61
C LEU A 90 -14.94 -19.52 12.80
N ARG A 91 -15.30 -20.79 12.57
CA ARG A 91 -15.29 -21.83 13.62
C ARG A 91 -13.91 -22.02 14.24
N LYS A 92 -12.84 -21.84 13.46
CA LYS A 92 -11.46 -21.95 13.93
C LYS A 92 -10.99 -20.72 14.72
N ARG A 93 -11.45 -19.53 14.35
CA ARG A 93 -10.86 -18.26 14.81
C ARG A 93 -11.73 -17.47 15.78
N VAL A 94 -13.01 -17.82 15.93
CA VAL A 94 -13.93 -17.15 16.84
C VAL A 94 -14.40 -18.13 17.91
N ALA A 95 -14.04 -17.86 19.16
CA ALA A 95 -14.50 -18.61 20.32
C ALA A 95 -16.03 -18.56 20.43
N ASP A 96 -16.64 -19.70 20.74
CA ASP A 96 -18.10 -19.87 20.88
C ASP A 96 -18.91 -19.38 19.67
N PHE A 97 -18.36 -19.53 18.46
CA PHE A 97 -19.02 -19.12 17.22
C PHE A 97 -20.32 -19.90 16.98
N ARG A 98 -21.38 -19.18 16.63
CA ARG A 98 -22.66 -19.73 16.18
C ARG A 98 -22.97 -19.30 14.75
N GLU A 99 -23.51 -20.20 13.94
CA GLU A 99 -23.74 -19.91 12.51
C GLU A 99 -24.77 -18.79 12.28
N GLU A 100 -25.69 -18.59 13.21
CA GLU A 100 -26.67 -17.49 13.15
C GLU A 100 -26.00 -16.11 13.22
N GLU A 101 -24.81 -16.03 13.80
CA GLU A 101 -24.00 -14.79 13.83
C GLU A 101 -23.54 -14.39 12.44
N LEU A 102 -23.19 -15.36 11.58
CA LEU A 102 -22.77 -15.08 10.21
C LEU A 102 -23.87 -14.36 9.43
N ALA A 103 -25.10 -14.84 9.51
CA ALA A 103 -26.24 -14.21 8.85
C ALA A 103 -26.52 -12.78 9.36
N THR A 104 -26.16 -12.51 10.63
CA THR A 104 -26.26 -11.17 11.22
C THR A 104 -25.14 -10.27 10.69
N TRP A 105 -23.89 -10.74 10.72
CA TRP A 105 -22.73 -10.00 10.23
C TRP A 105 -22.81 -9.67 8.73
N GLU A 106 -23.36 -10.58 7.92
CA GLU A 106 -23.63 -10.34 6.51
C GLU A 106 -24.66 -9.23 6.27
N ARG A 107 -25.69 -9.17 7.12
CA ARG A 107 -26.76 -8.16 7.04
C ARG A 107 -26.28 -6.80 7.51
N GLU A 108 -25.42 -6.78 8.53
CA GLU A 108 -24.78 -5.58 9.06
C GLU A 108 -23.61 -5.07 8.19
N GLY A 109 -23.22 -5.81 7.15
CA GLY A 109 -22.12 -5.42 6.27
C GLY A 109 -20.72 -5.55 6.90
N LYS A 110 -20.56 -6.45 7.89
CA LYS A 110 -19.28 -6.65 8.59
C LYS A 110 -18.25 -7.45 7.79
N LEU A 111 -18.68 -8.06 6.69
CA LEU A 111 -17.88 -8.94 5.85
C LEU A 111 -17.83 -8.38 4.43
N ASP A 112 -16.63 -8.27 3.87
CA ASP A 112 -16.47 -7.86 2.48
C ASP A 112 -16.91 -9.01 1.58
N ARG A 113 -17.99 -8.78 0.84
CA ARG A 113 -18.58 -9.76 -0.06
C ARG A 113 -18.93 -9.14 -1.40
N ARG A 114 -18.82 -9.94 -2.45
CA ARG A 114 -19.22 -9.58 -3.81
C ARG A 114 -20.02 -10.70 -4.43
N LEU A 115 -21.07 -10.34 -5.16
CA LEU A 115 -21.69 -11.25 -6.10
C LEU A 115 -20.75 -11.38 -7.30
N ILE A 116 -20.40 -12.59 -7.69
CA ILE A 116 -19.57 -12.88 -8.86
C ILE A 116 -20.27 -13.98 -9.66
N ASP A 117 -20.79 -13.60 -10.81
CA ASP A 117 -21.42 -14.48 -11.80
C ASP A 117 -22.54 -15.38 -11.23
N GLY A 118 -23.29 -14.85 -10.25
CA GLY A 118 -24.42 -15.51 -9.60
C GLY A 118 -24.10 -16.13 -8.23
N GLU A 119 -22.84 -16.09 -7.80
CA GLU A 119 -22.41 -16.67 -6.53
C GLU A 119 -21.87 -15.60 -5.58
N MET A 120 -22.23 -15.66 -4.30
CA MET A 120 -21.68 -14.76 -3.29
C MET A 120 -20.30 -15.25 -2.86
N ARG A 121 -19.30 -14.38 -3.00
CA ARG A 121 -17.90 -14.64 -2.64
C ARG A 121 -17.40 -13.62 -1.61
N TYR A 122 -16.43 -14.00 -0.80
CA TYR A 122 -15.90 -13.18 0.28
C TYR A 122 -14.41 -12.90 0.08
N LEU A 123 -13.97 -11.73 0.52
CA LEU A 123 -12.56 -11.35 0.48
C LEU A 123 -11.71 -12.33 1.31
N TYR A 124 -10.51 -12.68 0.84
CA TYR A 124 -9.57 -13.57 1.53
C TYR A 124 -9.33 -13.19 3.01
N ALA A 125 -9.33 -11.89 3.32
CA ALA A 125 -9.05 -11.36 4.65
C ALA A 125 -10.30 -11.20 5.54
N SER A 126 -11.48 -11.60 5.09
CA SER A 126 -12.76 -11.30 5.76
C SER A 126 -12.77 -11.61 7.26
N VAL A 127 -12.33 -12.81 7.67
CA VAL A 127 -12.30 -13.20 9.09
C VAL A 127 -11.26 -12.39 9.88
N SER A 128 -10.10 -12.13 9.29
CA SER A 128 -9.08 -11.29 9.94
C SER A 128 -9.58 -9.85 10.13
N ASN A 129 -10.26 -9.30 9.12
CA ASN A 129 -10.78 -7.94 9.13
C ASN A 129 -11.91 -7.75 10.14
N LEU A 130 -12.67 -8.80 10.49
CA LEU A 130 -13.63 -8.73 11.60
C LEU A 130 -12.94 -8.26 12.89
N PHE A 131 -11.79 -8.84 13.24
CA PHE A 131 -11.08 -8.47 14.48
C PHE A 131 -10.42 -7.09 14.43
N TRP A 132 -10.14 -6.57 13.24
CA TRP A 132 -9.59 -5.22 13.08
C TRP A 132 -10.67 -4.14 13.11
N ARG A 133 -11.79 -4.38 12.43
CA ARG A 133 -12.88 -3.42 12.25
C ARG A 133 -13.89 -3.40 13.40
N TYR A 134 -13.97 -4.49 14.16
CA TYR A 134 -14.90 -4.65 15.28
C TYR A 134 -14.11 -5.06 16.54
N PRO A 135 -13.49 -4.09 17.25
CA PRO A 135 -12.65 -4.37 18.41
C PRO A 135 -13.32 -5.22 19.50
N GLU A 136 -14.64 -5.15 19.64
CA GLU A 136 -15.43 -5.96 20.55
C GLU A 136 -15.31 -7.47 20.28
N LEU A 137 -15.06 -7.88 19.03
CA LEU A 137 -14.89 -9.28 18.65
C LEU A 137 -13.52 -9.84 19.03
N ARG A 138 -12.54 -8.99 19.38
CA ARG A 138 -11.19 -9.44 19.80
C ARG A 138 -11.21 -10.27 21.07
N ALA A 139 -12.18 -10.03 21.95
CA ALA A 139 -12.40 -10.85 23.14
C ALA A 139 -12.69 -12.32 22.80
N ARG A 140 -13.09 -12.64 21.56
CA ARG A 140 -13.35 -14.00 21.07
C ARG A 140 -12.31 -14.49 20.05
N GLN A 141 -11.30 -13.69 19.71
CA GLN A 141 -10.28 -14.08 18.73
C GLN A 141 -9.42 -15.26 19.21
N LEU A 142 -9.21 -16.23 18.32
CA LEU A 142 -8.34 -17.40 18.49
C LEU A 142 -7.30 -17.51 17.35
N PRO A 143 -6.06 -17.96 17.65
CA PRO A 143 -5.48 -18.02 18.99
C PRO A 143 -5.40 -16.62 19.61
N LYS A 144 -5.24 -16.56 20.94
CA LYS A 144 -5.07 -15.27 21.63
C LYS A 144 -3.70 -14.68 21.29
N PRO A 145 -3.65 -13.47 20.71
CA PRO A 145 -2.38 -12.83 20.42
C PRO A 145 -1.71 -12.39 21.74
N GLU A 146 -0.44 -12.73 21.91
CA GLU A 146 0.37 -12.25 23.03
C GLU A 146 0.89 -10.84 22.72
N ARG A 147 0.29 -9.82 23.32
CA ARG A 147 0.58 -8.41 22.99
C ARG A 147 1.34 -7.65 24.05
N ALA A 148 1.15 -7.97 25.33
CA ALA A 148 1.64 -7.15 26.45
C ALA A 148 3.15 -6.88 26.36
N LYS A 149 3.95 -7.90 26.04
CA LYS A 149 5.39 -7.76 25.88
C LYS A 149 5.74 -6.88 24.67
N GLU A 150 5.14 -7.12 23.51
CA GLU A 150 5.40 -6.34 22.30
C GLU A 150 5.04 -4.86 22.46
N GLU A 151 3.88 -4.58 23.08
CA GLU A 151 3.43 -3.21 23.37
C GLU A 151 4.40 -2.49 24.33
N ARG A 152 4.83 -3.20 25.38
CA ARG A 152 5.78 -2.67 26.38
C ARG A 152 7.16 -2.40 25.77
N ASP A 153 7.70 -3.35 25.01
CA ASP A 153 9.00 -3.23 24.34
C ASP A 153 9.00 -2.06 23.34
N LEU A 154 7.91 -1.88 22.60
CA LEU A 154 7.75 -0.73 21.72
C LEU A 154 7.79 0.58 22.51
N TYR A 155 6.98 0.72 23.56
CA TYR A 155 6.97 1.95 24.37
C TYR A 155 8.35 2.28 24.94
N VAL A 156 9.06 1.29 25.48
CA VAL A 156 10.42 1.46 26.02
C VAL A 156 11.39 1.92 24.92
N LEU A 157 11.34 1.31 23.74
CA LEU A 157 12.16 1.73 22.60
C LEU A 157 11.90 3.18 22.21
N LEU A 158 10.64 3.59 22.09
CA LEU A 158 10.30 4.96 21.69
C LEU A 158 10.78 5.98 22.73
N ARG A 159 10.68 5.66 24.02
CA ARG A 159 11.25 6.47 25.11
C ARG A 159 12.77 6.62 24.98
N GLN A 160 13.49 5.51 24.72
CA GLN A 160 14.94 5.54 24.51
C GLN A 160 15.33 6.44 23.33
N ILE A 161 14.57 6.39 22.23
CA ILE A 161 14.79 7.26 21.07
C ILE A 161 14.61 8.74 21.44
N LEU A 162 13.53 9.09 22.14
CA LEU A 162 13.26 10.45 22.59
C LEU A 162 14.31 10.97 23.57
N ASP A 163 14.77 10.12 24.49
CA ASP A 163 15.81 10.46 25.46
C ASP A 163 17.18 10.62 24.78
N ALA A 164 17.52 9.77 23.79
CA ALA A 164 18.75 9.92 23.01
C ALA A 164 18.81 11.27 22.28
N ARG A 165 17.67 11.75 21.77
CA ARG A 165 17.59 13.08 21.13
C ARG A 165 17.91 14.23 22.09
N GLN A 166 17.72 14.09 23.40
CA GLN A 166 18.03 15.15 24.37
C GLN A 166 19.54 15.37 24.52
N SER A 167 20.35 14.37 24.19
CA SER A 167 21.81 14.40 24.36
C SER A 167 22.57 14.97 23.16
N THR A 168 21.88 15.34 22.07
CA THR A 168 22.51 15.84 20.84
C THR A 168 21.64 16.91 20.16
N ALA A 169 22.22 17.74 19.29
CA ALA A 169 21.46 18.62 18.41
C ALA A 169 21.01 17.93 17.10
N ASP A 170 21.63 16.80 16.76
CA ASP A 170 21.26 16.01 15.57
C ASP A 170 19.87 15.37 15.77
N ARG A 171 19.07 15.36 14.70
CA ARG A 171 17.77 14.67 14.69
C ARG A 171 17.90 13.17 14.42
N PHE A 172 19.04 12.71 13.89
CA PHE A 172 19.31 11.30 13.65
C PHE A 172 20.06 10.71 14.84
N VAL A 173 19.46 9.71 15.49
CA VAL A 173 19.97 9.08 16.72
C VAL A 173 19.85 7.57 16.63
N LEU A 174 20.58 6.87 17.52
CA LEU A 174 20.52 5.41 17.66
C LEU A 174 20.64 4.66 16.32
N PRO A 175 21.77 4.80 15.59
CA PRO A 175 21.98 4.03 14.37
C PRO A 175 21.90 2.53 14.64
N GLN A 176 21.25 1.80 13.73
CA GLN A 176 21.31 0.35 13.66
C GLN A 176 21.80 -0.06 12.28
N ARG A 177 22.81 -0.94 12.25
CA ARG A 177 23.32 -1.57 11.03
C ARG A 177 22.56 -2.87 10.78
N PHE A 178 22.19 -3.13 9.53
CA PHE A 178 21.48 -4.33 9.12
C PHE A 178 22.25 -5.06 8.04
N ARG A 179 22.18 -6.39 8.06
CA ARG A 179 22.40 -7.24 6.89
C ARG A 179 21.10 -7.94 6.56
N CYS A 180 20.67 -7.81 5.31
CA CYS A 180 19.40 -8.33 4.83
C CYS A 180 19.63 -9.19 3.60
N THR A 181 18.98 -10.36 3.54
CA THR A 181 18.91 -11.19 2.33
C THR A 181 17.46 -11.28 1.89
N HIS A 182 17.12 -10.63 0.78
CA HIS A 182 15.86 -10.86 0.10
C HIS A 182 15.95 -12.12 -0.74
N VAL A 183 14.96 -13.00 -0.59
CA VAL A 183 14.82 -14.25 -1.33
C VAL A 183 13.49 -14.22 -2.05
N VAL A 184 13.51 -14.45 -3.36
CA VAL A 184 12.31 -14.60 -4.19
C VAL A 184 12.37 -15.94 -4.90
N GLN A 185 11.32 -16.74 -4.76
CA GLN A 185 11.27 -18.11 -5.25
C GLN A 185 10.03 -18.33 -6.11
N VAL A 186 10.23 -18.44 -7.42
CA VAL A 186 9.19 -18.88 -8.35
C VAL A 186 8.97 -20.38 -8.18
N LYS A 187 7.71 -20.80 -8.06
CA LYS A 187 7.34 -22.21 -7.90
C LYS A 187 7.82 -23.04 -9.09
N ALA A 188 8.14 -24.31 -8.83
CA ALA A 188 8.55 -25.23 -9.88
C ALA A 188 7.48 -25.30 -10.99
N ASP A 189 7.94 -25.30 -12.24
CA ASP A 189 7.12 -25.39 -13.45
C ASP A 189 6.06 -24.27 -13.63
N ALA A 190 6.10 -23.20 -12.82
CA ALA A 190 5.28 -22.01 -13.03
C ALA A 190 5.69 -21.22 -14.29
N VAL A 191 6.91 -21.45 -14.77
CA VAL A 191 7.48 -20.88 -15.98
C VAL A 191 8.05 -22.02 -16.84
N PRO A 192 7.81 -22.04 -18.17
CA PRO A 192 8.35 -23.08 -19.03
C PRO A 192 9.88 -23.18 -18.97
N PRO A 193 10.46 -24.39 -18.94
CA PRO A 193 11.91 -24.57 -18.89
C PRO A 193 12.65 -23.82 -20.00
N GLY A 194 13.80 -23.23 -19.66
CA GLY A 194 14.64 -22.45 -20.57
C GLY A 194 14.17 -21.01 -20.80
N LYS A 195 12.97 -20.63 -20.36
CA LYS A 195 12.50 -19.24 -20.43
C LYS A 195 13.12 -18.41 -19.32
N VAL A 196 13.45 -17.15 -19.63
CA VAL A 196 14.06 -16.22 -18.68
C VAL A 196 12.98 -15.58 -17.83
N VAL A 197 13.15 -15.70 -16.51
CA VAL A 197 12.37 -14.97 -15.52
C VAL A 197 13.13 -13.69 -15.19
N HIS A 198 12.43 -12.57 -15.30
CA HIS A 198 12.88 -11.24 -14.91
C HIS A 198 12.35 -10.94 -13.51
N CYS A 199 13.23 -10.55 -12.58
CA CYS A 199 12.88 -10.32 -11.18
C CYS A 199 13.39 -8.96 -10.71
N TRP A 200 12.50 -8.14 -10.14
CA TRP A 200 12.82 -6.89 -9.48
C TRP A 200 12.60 -7.06 -7.98
N ILE A 201 13.66 -6.90 -7.19
CA ILE A 201 13.65 -7.02 -5.73
C ILE A 201 13.82 -5.63 -5.11
N PRO A 202 12.99 -5.24 -4.11
CA PRO A 202 13.18 -3.98 -3.40
C PRO A 202 14.57 -3.89 -2.76
N TYR A 203 15.21 -2.74 -2.93
CA TYR A 203 16.56 -2.48 -2.46
C TYR A 203 16.61 -1.16 -1.65
N PRO A 204 17.38 -1.07 -0.54
CA PRO A 204 17.35 0.12 0.31
C PRO A 204 17.71 1.39 -0.46
N ARG A 205 16.85 2.40 -0.39
CA ARG A 205 17.06 3.72 -1.02
C ARG A 205 17.88 4.63 -0.10
N ALA A 206 18.73 5.49 -0.67
CA ALA A 206 19.45 6.49 0.12
C ALA A 206 18.50 7.58 0.65
N PHE A 207 18.52 7.75 1.96
CA PHE A 207 17.86 8.83 2.70
C PHE A 207 18.82 9.42 3.73
N PRO A 208 18.56 10.64 4.24
CA PRO A 208 19.36 11.17 5.34
C PRO A 208 19.39 10.27 6.59
N PHE A 209 18.32 9.50 6.86
CA PHE A 209 18.25 8.54 7.95
C PHE A 209 18.67 7.11 7.54
N GLN A 210 18.92 6.84 6.26
CA GLN A 210 19.24 5.51 5.74
C GLN A 210 20.42 5.57 4.75
N CYS A 211 21.59 5.14 5.20
CA CYS A 211 22.86 5.34 4.50
C CYS A 211 23.78 4.12 4.58
N ASP A 212 25.04 4.30 4.13
CA ASP A 212 26.09 3.27 4.09
C ASP A 212 25.66 1.98 3.36
N ILE A 213 24.83 2.14 2.34
CA ILE A 213 24.20 1.04 1.63
C ILE A 213 25.24 0.32 0.78
N ARG A 214 25.38 -0.99 0.98
CA ARG A 214 26.36 -1.83 0.30
C ARG A 214 25.72 -3.14 -0.18
N LEU A 215 25.94 -3.47 -1.45
CA LEU A 215 25.67 -4.81 -1.95
C LEU A 215 26.72 -5.78 -1.40
N VAL A 216 26.28 -6.89 -0.80
CA VAL A 216 27.16 -7.96 -0.32
C VAL A 216 27.28 -9.06 -1.37
N SER A 217 26.15 -9.55 -1.88
CA SER A 217 26.11 -10.59 -2.90
C SER A 217 24.75 -10.64 -3.60
N SER A 218 24.70 -11.29 -4.75
CA SER A 218 23.47 -11.66 -5.43
C SER A 218 23.62 -13.01 -6.12
N ASP A 219 22.56 -13.81 -6.14
CA ASP A 219 22.46 -15.01 -6.98
C ASP A 219 21.09 -15.03 -7.68
N PRO A 220 21.02 -14.96 -9.02
CA PRO A 220 22.13 -14.79 -9.96
C PRO A 220 22.86 -13.44 -9.80
N PRO A 221 23.96 -13.19 -10.54
CA PRO A 221 24.54 -11.85 -10.61
C PRO A 221 23.50 -10.80 -11.01
N LEU A 222 23.57 -9.60 -10.44
CA LEU A 222 22.69 -8.50 -10.81
C LEU A 222 22.84 -8.17 -12.30
N SER A 223 21.72 -8.10 -13.00
CA SER A 223 21.66 -7.51 -14.34
C SER A 223 21.63 -5.98 -14.26
N TRP A 224 20.99 -5.42 -13.23
CA TRP A 224 20.95 -3.98 -12.98
C TRP A 224 20.69 -3.66 -11.50
N LEU A 225 21.15 -2.48 -11.04
CA LEU A 225 20.83 -1.92 -9.74
C LEU A 225 20.53 -0.43 -9.89
N ASP A 226 19.37 0.00 -9.39
CA ASP A 226 18.98 1.40 -9.46
C ASP A 226 19.88 2.33 -8.63
N GLU A 227 19.98 3.56 -9.12
CA GLU A 227 20.69 4.66 -8.46
C GLU A 227 20.20 4.87 -7.01
N PRO A 228 21.07 5.33 -6.09
CA PRO A 228 20.76 5.45 -4.66
C PRO A 228 19.46 6.19 -4.33
N GLU A 229 19.15 7.29 -5.01
CA GLU A 229 17.95 8.09 -4.75
C GLU A 229 16.74 7.74 -5.65
N SER A 230 16.77 6.64 -6.41
CA SER A 230 15.63 6.22 -7.26
C SER A 230 14.31 6.23 -6.47
N PRO A 231 13.18 6.71 -7.05
CA PRO A 231 11.91 6.79 -6.33
C PRO A 231 11.32 5.42 -5.97
N ILE A 232 11.70 4.38 -6.71
CA ILE A 232 11.38 2.97 -6.47
C ILE A 232 12.66 2.18 -6.72
N ARG A 233 13.47 1.98 -5.67
CA ARG A 233 14.81 1.44 -5.87
C ARG A 233 14.76 -0.09 -5.92
N SER A 234 15.21 -0.65 -7.04
CA SER A 234 15.17 -2.07 -7.30
C SER A 234 16.53 -2.65 -7.67
N ALA A 235 16.73 -3.90 -7.25
CA ALA A 235 17.77 -4.79 -7.76
C ALA A 235 17.11 -5.71 -8.80
N TYR A 236 17.65 -5.71 -10.02
CA TYR A 236 17.10 -6.45 -11.15
C TYR A 236 17.97 -7.65 -11.52
N LEU A 237 17.35 -8.81 -11.65
CA LEU A 237 17.98 -10.11 -11.85
C LEU A 237 17.26 -10.91 -12.93
N GLU A 238 18.00 -11.77 -13.61
CA GLU A 238 17.49 -12.62 -14.68
C GLU A 238 17.97 -14.06 -14.50
N LYS A 239 17.07 -15.03 -14.60
CA LYS A 239 17.41 -16.45 -14.49
C LYS A 239 16.51 -17.30 -15.36
N ALA A 240 17.10 -18.24 -16.10
CA ALA A 240 16.31 -19.21 -16.86
C ALA A 240 15.67 -20.24 -15.91
N ALA A 241 14.40 -20.57 -16.15
CA ALA A 241 13.71 -21.61 -15.40
C ALA A 241 14.24 -23.00 -15.75
N GLU A 242 14.36 -23.87 -14.75
CA GLU A 242 14.79 -25.26 -14.89
C GLU A 242 13.59 -26.22 -14.72
N PRO A 243 13.56 -27.35 -15.45
CA PRO A 243 12.46 -28.30 -15.35
C PRO A 243 12.38 -28.93 -13.96
N GLY A 244 11.17 -28.93 -13.36
CA GLY A 244 10.89 -29.55 -12.07
C GLY A 244 11.54 -28.85 -10.87
N LYS A 245 12.11 -27.65 -11.04
CA LYS A 245 12.79 -26.91 -9.97
C LYS A 245 12.24 -25.51 -9.80
N PRO A 246 12.18 -24.99 -8.56
CA PRO A 246 11.89 -23.58 -8.35
C PRO A 246 13.02 -22.69 -8.90
N THR A 247 12.66 -21.51 -9.39
CA THR A 247 13.63 -20.49 -9.81
C THR A 247 13.85 -19.50 -8.68
N VAL A 248 15.05 -19.50 -8.10
CA VAL A 248 15.38 -18.71 -6.90
C VAL A 248 16.29 -17.54 -7.26
N PHE A 249 15.94 -16.37 -6.72
CA PHE A 249 16.69 -15.12 -6.74
C PHE A 249 17.03 -14.72 -5.31
N ARG A 250 18.27 -14.27 -5.07
CA ARG A 250 18.75 -13.79 -3.78
C ARG A 250 19.54 -12.50 -3.95
N VAL A 251 19.29 -11.50 -3.10
CA VAL A 251 20.12 -10.30 -2.99
C VAL A 251 20.41 -10.04 -1.52
N THR A 252 21.69 -10.04 -1.17
CA THR A 252 22.17 -9.70 0.17
C THR A 252 22.80 -8.32 0.16
N TYR A 253 22.35 -7.46 1.07
CA TYR A 253 22.84 -6.10 1.22
C TYR A 253 22.94 -5.70 2.69
N GLU A 254 23.69 -4.65 2.94
CA GLU A 254 23.79 -4.02 4.24
C GLU A 254 23.49 -2.54 4.15
N TYR A 255 22.93 -1.97 5.20
CA TYR A 255 22.66 -0.54 5.30
C TYR A 255 22.57 -0.13 6.78
N THR A 256 22.73 1.16 7.04
CA THR A 256 22.56 1.77 8.37
C THR A 256 21.28 2.58 8.35
N SER A 257 20.42 2.40 9.35
CA SER A 257 19.22 3.23 9.54
C SER A 257 19.24 3.89 10.93
N TYR A 258 18.78 5.13 11.00
CA TYR A 258 18.77 5.96 12.19
C TYR A 258 17.32 6.25 12.61
N ALA A 259 17.09 6.30 13.92
CA ALA A 259 15.87 6.86 14.44
C ALA A 259 15.89 8.37 14.17
N THR A 260 14.75 8.92 13.77
CA THR A 260 14.61 10.35 13.46
C THR A 260 13.70 10.98 14.51
N VAL A 261 14.16 12.05 15.16
CA VAL A 261 13.37 12.82 16.12
C VAL A 261 13.39 14.31 15.77
N ASN A 262 12.25 14.87 15.37
CA ASN A 262 12.13 16.27 15.00
C ASN A 262 11.51 17.09 16.14
N VAL A 263 12.19 18.17 16.54
CA VAL A 263 11.64 19.16 17.48
C VAL A 263 10.90 20.23 16.67
N LEU A 264 9.59 20.08 16.58
CA LEU A 264 8.73 20.89 15.71
C LEU A 264 8.06 22.03 16.50
N ASP A 265 8.22 23.26 16.03
CA ASP A 265 7.60 24.46 16.57
C ASP A 265 6.77 25.15 15.48
N PRO A 266 5.44 25.17 15.60
CA PRO A 266 4.57 25.84 14.65
C PRO A 266 4.94 27.31 14.40
N ASN A 267 5.50 28.01 15.39
CA ASN A 267 5.84 29.42 15.25
C ASN A 267 7.08 29.67 14.39
N ARG A 268 7.85 28.61 14.09
CA ARG A 268 9.06 28.66 13.26
C ARG A 268 8.82 28.20 11.82
N VAL A 269 7.59 27.83 11.47
CA VAL A 269 7.25 27.40 10.12
C VAL A 269 7.44 28.56 9.15
N ALA A 270 8.30 28.36 8.16
CA ALA A 270 8.58 29.35 7.12
C ALA A 270 7.63 29.16 5.91
N PRO A 271 7.35 30.22 5.14
CA PRO A 271 6.51 30.13 3.95
C PRO A 271 7.13 29.22 2.88
N TYR A 272 6.27 28.58 2.10
CA TYR A 272 6.71 27.79 0.94
C TYR A 272 7.09 28.67 -0.25
N ASP A 273 8.14 28.28 -0.97
CA ASP A 273 8.29 28.65 -2.38
C ASP A 273 7.36 27.80 -3.24
N THR A 274 6.19 28.35 -3.54
CA THR A 274 5.14 27.68 -4.33
C THR A 274 5.49 27.51 -5.81
N THR A 275 6.58 28.14 -6.27
CA THR A 275 7.07 28.00 -7.64
C THR A 275 8.07 26.87 -7.80
N SER A 276 8.62 26.37 -6.69
CA SER A 276 9.63 25.31 -6.69
C SER A 276 9.09 24.00 -7.29
N PRO A 277 9.94 23.21 -7.99
CA PRO A 277 9.55 21.89 -8.49
C PRO A 277 9.07 20.94 -7.39
N LEU A 278 9.70 20.99 -6.20
CA LEU A 278 9.31 20.19 -5.04
C LEU A 278 7.87 20.50 -4.63
N TYR A 279 7.55 21.78 -4.43
CA TYR A 279 6.21 22.18 -4.01
C TYR A 279 5.18 21.71 -5.02
N ARG A 280 5.34 22.11 -6.30
CA ARG A 280 4.39 21.79 -7.37
C ARG A 280 4.16 20.29 -7.54
N TYR A 281 5.24 19.49 -7.50
CA TYR A 281 5.13 18.04 -7.68
C TYR A 281 4.43 17.38 -6.50
N TYR A 282 4.83 17.72 -5.28
CA TYR A 282 4.36 17.04 -4.08
C TYR A 282 3.09 17.64 -3.47
N THR A 283 2.50 18.69 -4.06
CA THR A 283 1.13 19.16 -3.75
C THR A 283 0.12 18.84 -4.85
N ALA A 284 0.56 18.32 -6.00
CA ALA A 284 -0.35 18.03 -7.12
C ALA A 284 -1.26 16.82 -6.85
N GLU A 285 -2.45 16.86 -7.46
CA GLU A 285 -3.26 15.67 -7.71
C GLU A 285 -2.48 14.69 -8.59
N ARG A 286 -2.61 13.41 -8.28
CA ARG A 286 -2.07 12.30 -9.07
C ARG A 286 -3.14 11.21 -9.13
N PRO A 287 -4.02 11.28 -10.13
CA PRO A 287 -5.03 10.26 -10.31
C PRO A 287 -4.37 8.91 -10.64
N PRO A 288 -4.97 7.79 -10.22
CA PRO A 288 -6.32 7.75 -9.65
C PRO A 288 -6.39 7.86 -8.12
N HIS A 289 -5.28 7.73 -7.39
CA HIS A 289 -5.34 7.54 -5.93
C HIS A 289 -5.22 8.84 -5.11
N ILE A 290 -4.64 9.91 -5.66
CA ILE A 290 -4.60 11.24 -5.05
C ILE A 290 -5.47 12.19 -5.89
N VAL A 291 -6.72 12.38 -5.47
CA VAL A 291 -7.69 13.23 -6.15
C VAL A 291 -8.47 14.06 -5.12
N PHE A 292 -8.62 15.35 -5.39
CA PHE A 292 -9.27 16.34 -4.53
C PHE A 292 -10.77 16.40 -4.79
N THR A 293 -11.44 15.27 -4.54
CA THR A 293 -12.88 15.12 -4.69
C THR A 293 -13.66 16.12 -3.82
N LYS A 294 -14.92 16.35 -4.16
CA LYS A 294 -15.79 17.25 -3.38
C LYS A 294 -15.91 16.79 -1.93
N GLU A 295 -15.98 15.48 -1.72
CA GLU A 295 -16.09 14.83 -0.42
C GLU A 295 -14.79 14.99 0.38
N MET A 296 -13.64 14.88 -0.27
CA MET A 296 -12.33 15.12 0.34
C MET A 296 -12.17 16.59 0.79
N ARG A 297 -12.61 17.54 -0.05
CA ARG A 297 -12.67 18.97 0.31
C ARG A 297 -13.57 19.23 1.49
N ALA A 298 -14.77 18.67 1.49
CA ALA A 298 -15.72 18.82 2.58
C ALA A 298 -15.19 18.23 3.90
N LEU A 299 -14.44 17.12 3.86
CA LEU A 299 -13.76 16.62 5.06
C LEU A 299 -12.66 17.58 5.51
N SER A 300 -11.78 18.00 4.59
CA SER A 300 -10.70 18.94 4.88
C SER A 300 -11.21 20.22 5.54
N ASP A 301 -12.28 20.82 5.02
CA ASP A 301 -12.86 22.04 5.58
C ASP A 301 -13.35 21.86 7.03
N ARG A 302 -13.89 20.67 7.36
CA ARG A 302 -14.31 20.33 8.73
C ARG A 302 -13.13 20.10 9.67
N VAL A 303 -12.10 19.39 9.22
CA VAL A 303 -10.94 19.01 10.04
C VAL A 303 -10.00 20.19 10.26
N VAL A 304 -9.70 20.93 9.20
CA VAL A 304 -8.71 22.01 9.19
C VAL A 304 -9.32 23.36 9.56
N GLY A 305 -10.59 23.59 9.18
CA GLY A 305 -11.28 24.84 9.46
C GLY A 305 -10.56 26.06 8.88
N ARG A 306 -10.21 27.02 9.74
CA ARG A 306 -9.55 28.28 9.36
C ARG A 306 -8.04 28.29 9.59
N GLU A 307 -7.45 27.18 10.07
CA GLU A 307 -6.01 27.09 10.31
C GLU A 307 -5.23 27.32 9.01
N LYS A 308 -4.08 28.01 9.12
CA LYS A 308 -3.19 28.35 7.99
C LYS A 308 -1.77 27.87 8.20
N ASN A 309 -1.39 27.52 9.43
CA ASN A 309 -0.07 27.00 9.74
C ASN A 309 0.08 25.56 9.23
N PRO A 310 0.97 25.28 8.25
CA PRO A 310 1.11 23.97 7.63
C PRO A 310 1.33 22.82 8.63
N LEU A 311 2.10 23.06 9.70
CA LEU A 311 2.37 22.05 10.71
C LEU A 311 1.13 21.74 11.55
N ARG A 312 0.35 22.75 11.94
CA ARG A 312 -0.91 22.56 12.68
C ARG A 312 -1.97 21.89 11.82
N ILE A 313 -2.04 22.25 10.54
CA ILE A 313 -2.93 21.58 9.57
C ILE A 313 -2.57 20.10 9.46
N ALA A 314 -1.28 19.78 9.23
CA ALA A 314 -0.81 18.40 9.14
C ALA A 314 -1.14 17.60 10.42
N ARG A 315 -0.93 18.21 11.59
CA ARG A 315 -1.25 17.61 12.88
C ARG A 315 -2.75 17.33 13.03
N ALA A 316 -3.61 18.29 12.72
CA ALA A 316 -5.06 18.12 12.80
C ALA A 316 -5.57 16.99 11.87
N ILE A 317 -5.00 16.88 10.68
CA ILE A 317 -5.30 15.78 9.75
C ILE A 317 -4.82 14.44 10.32
N TYR A 318 -3.62 14.39 10.91
CA TYR A 318 -3.07 13.19 11.54
C TYR A 318 -3.96 12.74 12.70
N ASP A 319 -4.31 13.63 13.62
CA ASP A 319 -5.17 13.33 14.76
C ASP A 319 -6.53 12.80 14.30
N TRP A 320 -7.13 13.43 13.27
CA TRP A 320 -8.38 12.93 12.69
C TRP A 320 -8.23 11.50 12.14
N VAL A 321 -7.15 11.21 11.41
CA VAL A 321 -6.87 9.86 10.91
C VAL A 321 -6.72 8.86 12.06
N VAL A 322 -5.95 9.22 13.09
CA VAL A 322 -5.69 8.38 14.26
C VAL A 322 -6.97 8.01 15.01
N GLU A 323 -7.89 8.96 15.13
CA GLU A 323 -9.15 8.78 15.86
C GLU A 323 -10.24 8.07 15.04
N ASN A 324 -10.24 8.24 13.72
CA ASN A 324 -11.39 7.90 12.87
C ASN A 324 -11.15 6.74 11.90
N LEU A 325 -9.91 6.28 11.71
CA LEU A 325 -9.58 5.22 10.77
C LEU A 325 -9.12 3.94 11.46
N LEU A 326 -9.87 2.86 11.22
CA LEU A 326 -9.50 1.52 11.68
C LEU A 326 -8.51 0.86 10.72
N TYR A 327 -7.76 -0.12 11.24
CA TYR A 327 -6.99 -1.01 10.39
C TYR A 327 -7.90 -2.01 9.67
N SER A 328 -7.50 -2.39 8.47
CA SER A 328 -8.03 -3.51 7.72
C SER A 328 -6.94 -4.01 6.79
N TYR A 329 -6.83 -5.32 6.59
CA TYR A 329 -6.12 -5.81 5.42
C TYR A 329 -6.80 -5.27 4.16
N ALA A 330 -5.98 -4.88 3.19
CA ALA A 330 -6.44 -4.22 2.00
C ALA A 330 -7.10 -5.16 1.00
N HIS A 331 -7.99 -4.59 0.20
CA HIS A 331 -8.18 -5.05 -1.18
C HIS A 331 -6.90 -4.78 -1.96
N GLU A 332 -6.52 -5.67 -2.88
CA GLU A 332 -5.33 -5.43 -3.68
C GLU A 332 -5.44 -4.07 -4.39
N TYR A 333 -4.39 -3.25 -4.33
CA TYR A 333 -4.48 -1.83 -4.67
C TYR A 333 -4.93 -1.61 -6.12
N SER A 334 -4.48 -2.49 -7.01
CA SER A 334 -4.87 -2.55 -8.41
C SER A 334 -6.36 -2.75 -8.69
N THR A 335 -7.13 -3.21 -7.69
CA THR A 335 -8.59 -3.40 -7.80
C THR A 335 -9.39 -2.18 -7.38
N LEU A 336 -8.74 -1.19 -6.75
CA LEU A 336 -9.37 0.02 -6.24
C LEU A 336 -9.28 1.17 -7.25
N SER A 337 -10.43 1.73 -7.61
CA SER A 337 -10.49 2.84 -8.57
C SER A 337 -9.95 4.17 -8.00
N ASN A 338 -9.98 4.35 -6.68
CA ASN A 338 -9.35 5.46 -5.97
C ASN A 338 -9.19 5.05 -4.50
N ILE A 339 -7.95 5.00 -4.02
CA ILE A 339 -7.64 4.52 -2.66
C ILE A 339 -8.06 5.55 -1.59
N SER A 340 -7.76 6.84 -1.80
CA SER A 340 -8.12 7.87 -0.83
C SER A 340 -9.64 8.01 -0.70
N GLN A 341 -10.38 7.87 -1.80
CA GLN A 341 -11.85 7.83 -1.76
C GLN A 341 -12.37 6.56 -1.05
N PHE A 342 -11.77 5.40 -1.30
CA PHE A 342 -12.14 4.16 -0.61
C PHE A 342 -12.04 4.32 0.91
N VAL A 343 -10.92 4.85 1.42
CA VAL A 343 -10.72 5.11 2.86
C VAL A 343 -11.73 6.14 3.39
N LEU A 344 -12.06 7.17 2.60
CA LEU A 344 -13.07 8.17 2.94
C LEU A 344 -14.47 7.57 3.07
N GLU A 345 -14.81 6.54 2.31
CA GLU A 345 -16.14 5.93 2.35
C GLU A 345 -16.24 4.88 3.46
N HIS A 346 -15.18 4.11 3.67
CA HIS A 346 -15.21 2.90 4.50
C HIS A 346 -14.70 3.13 5.93
N ARG A 347 -13.95 4.21 6.21
CA ARG A 347 -13.34 4.51 7.52
C ARG A 347 -12.37 3.44 8.03
N TYR A 348 -11.80 2.67 7.12
CA TYR A 348 -10.71 1.75 7.39
C TYR A 348 -9.76 1.65 6.20
N GLY A 349 -8.58 1.10 6.43
CA GLY A 349 -7.63 0.73 5.40
C GLY A 349 -6.41 0.04 6.00
N ASP A 350 -5.46 -0.39 5.19
CA ASP A 350 -4.15 -0.84 5.66
C ASP A 350 -3.19 0.35 5.84
N CYS A 351 -1.88 0.10 5.96
CA CYS A 351 -0.88 1.14 6.15
C CYS A 351 -0.77 2.09 4.95
N GLY A 352 -0.71 1.54 3.74
CA GLY A 352 -0.56 2.35 2.55
C GLY A 352 -1.84 3.11 2.19
N GLN A 353 -3.01 2.51 2.36
CA GLN A 353 -4.27 3.21 2.15
C GLN A 353 -4.42 4.43 3.08
N LYS A 354 -4.04 4.30 4.36
CA LYS A 354 -4.04 5.44 5.30
C LYS A 354 -2.98 6.48 4.94
N ALA A 355 -1.78 6.08 4.52
CA ALA A 355 -0.74 6.99 4.08
C ALA A 355 -1.20 7.82 2.86
N LEU A 356 -1.77 7.19 1.83
CA LEU A 356 -2.31 7.86 0.64
C LEU A 356 -3.46 8.81 0.99
N PHE A 357 -4.36 8.39 1.89
CA PHE A 357 -5.44 9.22 2.38
C PHE A 357 -4.93 10.48 3.11
N TYR A 358 -4.02 10.29 4.07
CA TYR A 358 -3.38 11.39 4.80
C TYR A 358 -2.65 12.34 3.86
N MET A 359 -1.83 11.81 2.94
CA MET A 359 -1.15 12.59 1.91
C MET A 359 -2.13 13.38 1.05
N THR A 360 -3.26 12.79 0.65
CA THR A 360 -4.26 13.47 -0.18
C THR A 360 -4.82 14.72 0.53
N LEU A 361 -5.13 14.62 1.83
CA LEU A 361 -5.57 15.76 2.63
C LEU A 361 -4.44 16.78 2.85
N CYS A 362 -3.20 16.36 3.08
CA CYS A 362 -2.07 17.29 3.17
C CYS A 362 -1.86 18.08 1.87
N ARG A 363 -1.82 17.38 0.73
CA ARG A 363 -1.60 17.99 -0.59
C ARG A 363 -2.74 18.95 -0.95
N LEU A 364 -3.98 18.59 -0.63
CA LEU A 364 -5.15 19.45 -0.80
C LEU A 364 -5.01 20.78 -0.04
N ASN A 365 -4.33 20.77 1.11
CA ASN A 365 -4.05 21.97 1.90
C ASN A 365 -2.70 22.63 1.57
N GLY A 366 -2.09 22.29 0.42
CA GLY A 366 -0.85 22.90 -0.05
C GLY A 366 0.38 22.49 0.75
N ILE A 367 0.34 21.34 1.45
CA ILE A 367 1.47 20.75 2.17
C ILE A 367 2.10 19.70 1.27
N PRO A 368 3.37 19.85 0.85
CA PRO A 368 4.02 18.84 0.04
C PRO A 368 4.16 17.54 0.83
N ALA A 369 3.68 16.43 0.28
CA ALA A 369 3.69 15.12 0.94
C ALA A 369 4.11 14.01 -0.03
N ARG A 370 4.89 13.03 0.43
CA ARG A 370 5.35 11.91 -0.40
C ARG A 370 5.24 10.57 0.32
N TRP A 371 5.11 9.51 -0.47
CA TRP A 371 5.02 8.13 -0.01
C TRP A 371 6.37 7.61 0.47
N GLN A 372 6.39 6.73 1.44
CA GLN A 372 7.53 5.87 1.73
C GLN A 372 7.05 4.47 2.06
N SER A 373 7.80 3.47 1.61
CA SER A 373 7.47 2.08 1.89
C SER A 373 8.68 1.17 1.83
N GLY A 374 8.53 0.01 2.47
CA GLY A 374 9.51 -1.06 2.50
C GLY A 374 9.20 -1.99 3.67
N TRP A 375 10.16 -2.17 4.58
CA TRP A 375 10.02 -3.11 5.70
C TRP A 375 10.27 -2.45 7.06
N VAL A 376 9.53 -2.90 8.07
CA VAL A 376 9.82 -2.70 9.49
C VAL A 376 10.53 -3.94 10.00
N ILE A 377 11.71 -3.76 10.59
CA ILE A 377 12.64 -4.84 10.93
C ILE A 377 13.07 -4.72 12.39
N ARG A 378 12.19 -5.09 13.31
CA ARG A 378 12.48 -5.08 14.75
C ARG A 378 13.06 -6.43 15.19
N PRO A 379 13.79 -6.51 16.31
CA PRO A 379 14.24 -7.79 16.85
C PRO A 379 13.08 -8.79 16.97
N GLY A 380 13.18 -9.92 16.26
CA GLY A 380 12.14 -10.97 16.26
C GLY A 380 10.87 -10.67 15.46
N SER A 381 10.77 -9.53 14.76
CA SER A 381 9.58 -9.14 14.01
C SER A 381 9.92 -8.41 12.72
N LYS A 382 9.39 -8.90 11.60
CA LYS A 382 9.54 -8.29 10.27
C LYS A 382 8.19 -8.21 9.58
N SER A 383 7.89 -7.06 8.99
CA SER A 383 6.69 -6.87 8.18
C SER A 383 6.92 -5.81 7.12
N ILE A 384 6.23 -5.93 6.01
CA ILE A 384 6.07 -4.82 5.07
C ILE A 384 5.29 -3.67 5.75
N HIS A 385 5.57 -2.43 5.36
CA HIS A 385 4.91 -1.25 5.93
C HIS A 385 5.05 -0.03 5.05
N ASP A 386 4.03 0.82 5.09
CA ASP A 386 3.92 2.06 4.33
C ASP A 386 3.66 3.22 5.29
N TRP A 387 4.28 4.34 5.00
CA TRP A 387 4.09 5.59 5.72
C TRP A 387 4.29 6.75 4.74
N CYS A 388 4.49 7.96 5.27
CA CYS A 388 4.72 9.11 4.42
C CYS A 388 5.71 10.10 5.04
N GLU A 389 6.12 11.08 4.23
CA GLU A 389 6.77 12.27 4.72
C GLU A 389 6.00 13.51 4.28
N ILE A 390 6.02 14.54 5.11
CA ILE A 390 5.58 15.90 4.78
C ILE A 390 6.79 16.83 4.74
N TYR A 391 6.76 17.83 3.87
CA TYR A 391 7.80 18.85 3.80
C TYR A 391 7.34 20.13 4.49
N ILE A 392 8.02 20.53 5.57
CA ILE A 392 7.72 21.76 6.33
C ILE A 392 9.00 22.60 6.46
N PRO A 393 9.11 23.78 5.84
CA PRO A 393 10.23 24.69 6.06
C PRO A 393 10.29 25.23 7.49
N PRO A 394 11.48 25.41 8.09
CA PRO A 394 12.81 25.05 7.58
C PRO A 394 13.23 23.60 7.90
N TYR A 395 12.36 22.79 8.50
CA TYR A 395 12.65 21.42 8.95
C TYR A 395 12.93 20.43 7.81
N GLY A 396 12.43 20.70 6.61
CA GLY A 396 12.55 19.83 5.45
C GLY A 396 11.55 18.68 5.48
N TRP A 397 11.94 17.51 4.97
CA TRP A 397 11.13 16.29 5.05
C TRP A 397 11.08 15.75 6.48
N ILE A 398 9.86 15.47 6.94
CA ILE A 398 9.50 15.00 8.28
C ILE A 398 8.67 13.72 8.11
N PRO A 399 9.01 12.60 8.77
CA PRO A 399 8.24 11.37 8.69
C PRO A 399 6.92 11.50 9.46
N VAL A 400 5.86 10.91 8.89
CA VAL A 400 4.56 10.74 9.54
C VAL A 400 4.05 9.34 9.24
N ASP A 401 3.70 8.59 10.28
CA ASP A 401 3.17 7.23 10.16
C ASP A 401 1.72 7.19 10.71
N PRO A 402 0.73 7.57 9.88
CA PRO A 402 -0.67 7.65 10.32
C PRO A 402 -1.23 6.28 10.70
N ASP A 403 -0.71 5.20 10.11
CA ASP A 403 -1.13 3.84 10.45
C ASP A 403 -0.66 3.43 11.83
N ARG A 404 0.61 3.66 12.17
CA ARG A 404 1.11 3.36 13.52
C ARG A 404 0.43 4.20 14.59
N GLY A 405 0.13 5.47 14.30
CA GLY A 405 -0.69 6.31 15.16
C GLY A 405 -2.08 5.73 15.40
N ALA A 406 -2.82 5.43 14.34
CA ALA A 406 -4.16 4.85 14.42
C ALA A 406 -4.15 3.48 15.11
N TRP A 407 -3.15 2.65 14.79
CA TRP A 407 -2.97 1.35 15.42
C TRP A 407 -2.72 1.49 16.92
N ALA A 408 -1.85 2.43 17.31
CA ALA A 408 -1.57 2.70 18.71
C ALA A 408 -2.85 3.11 19.44
N HIS A 409 -3.62 4.03 18.84
CA HIS A 409 -4.87 4.53 19.40
C HIS A 409 -5.97 3.46 19.52
N HIS A 410 -6.13 2.56 18.55
CA HIS A 410 -7.23 1.59 18.58
C HIS A 410 -6.86 0.23 19.17
N TYR A 411 -5.59 -0.15 19.17
CA TYR A 411 -5.19 -1.55 19.38
C TYR A 411 -4.14 -1.80 20.47
N LEU A 412 -3.49 -0.75 21.00
CA LEU A 412 -2.75 -0.87 22.25
C LEU A 412 -3.74 -0.93 23.41
N THR A 413 -3.70 -2.05 24.12
CA THR A 413 -4.69 -2.40 25.15
C THR A 413 -4.07 -2.66 26.52
N THR A 414 -2.74 -2.75 26.61
CA THR A 414 -2.02 -3.09 27.84
C THR A 414 -1.21 -1.93 28.41
N LEU A 415 -0.97 -0.88 27.63
CA LEU A 415 -0.31 0.34 28.07
C LEU A 415 -1.28 1.28 28.81
N ALA A 416 -0.75 2.09 29.73
CA ALA A 416 -1.52 3.17 30.35
C ALA A 416 -1.89 4.24 29.30
N PRO A 417 -2.97 5.03 29.51
CA PRO A 417 -3.42 6.04 28.54
C PRO A 417 -2.33 7.02 28.10
N GLU A 418 -1.48 7.48 29.01
CA GLU A 418 -0.41 8.43 28.74
C GLU A 418 0.75 7.79 27.96
N GLU A 419 1.04 6.52 28.24
CA GLU A 419 2.05 5.73 27.50
C GLU A 419 1.57 5.49 26.06
N LYS A 420 0.30 5.11 25.90
CA LYS A 420 -0.34 4.97 24.60
C LYS A 420 -0.34 6.28 23.82
N GLN A 421 -0.65 7.40 24.47
CA GLN A 421 -0.60 8.72 23.85
C GLN A 421 0.83 9.08 23.42
N THR A 422 1.84 8.71 24.21
CA THR A 422 3.25 8.87 23.82
C THR A 422 3.57 8.11 22.53
N VAL A 423 3.06 6.88 22.37
CA VAL A 423 3.24 6.11 21.12
C VAL A 423 2.53 6.80 19.95
N VAL A 424 1.28 7.27 20.15
CA VAL A 424 0.53 8.01 19.12
C VAL A 424 1.28 9.26 18.67
N ASP A 425 1.77 10.07 19.61
CA ASP A 425 2.45 11.33 19.31
C ASP A 425 3.83 11.12 18.68
N PHE A 426 4.51 10.02 19.01
CA PHE A 426 5.80 9.70 18.43
C PHE A 426 5.74 9.65 16.90
N PHE A 427 4.72 9.00 16.34
CA PHE A 427 4.61 8.78 14.89
C PHE A 427 4.17 10.01 14.07
N PHE A 428 3.94 11.15 14.72
CA PHE A 428 3.85 12.45 14.06
C PHE A 428 5.18 13.20 14.19
N GLY A 429 6.04 13.04 13.20
CA GLY A 429 7.32 13.75 13.13
C GLY A 429 8.53 12.92 13.51
N ASN A 430 8.37 11.70 14.01
CA ASN A 430 9.46 10.82 14.37
C ASN A 430 9.32 9.45 13.73
N LEU A 431 10.45 8.72 13.65
CA LEU A 431 10.53 7.38 13.10
C LEU A 431 11.59 6.59 13.85
N ASP A 432 11.36 5.31 14.11
CA ASP A 432 12.36 4.44 14.71
C ASP A 432 13.40 3.94 13.68
N GLN A 433 14.54 3.47 14.16
CA GLN A 433 15.67 3.03 13.34
C GLN A 433 15.44 1.70 12.62
N PHE A 434 14.36 0.98 12.91
CA PHE A 434 14.10 -0.37 12.41
C PHE A 434 13.30 -0.34 11.10
N ARG A 435 13.82 0.40 10.11
CA ARG A 435 13.23 0.57 8.78
C ARG A 435 14.19 0.12 7.69
N MET A 436 13.64 -0.44 6.63
CA MET A 436 14.27 -0.57 5.31
C MET A 436 13.36 0.12 4.32
N ALA A 437 13.63 1.37 3.98
CA ALA A 437 12.85 2.12 3.01
C ALA A 437 13.41 1.88 1.60
N ALA A 438 12.60 1.35 0.69
CA ALA A 438 12.97 1.13 -0.71
C ALA A 438 12.41 2.20 -1.64
N ASN A 439 11.30 2.84 -1.23
CA ASN A 439 10.53 3.72 -2.11
C ASN A 439 10.35 5.11 -1.48
N CYS A 440 10.27 6.15 -2.33
CA CYS A 440 9.92 7.52 -1.93
C CYS A 440 8.77 8.13 -2.77
N ASP A 441 8.11 7.31 -3.58
CA ASP A 441 6.93 7.68 -4.35
C ASP A 441 6.04 6.45 -4.61
N HIS A 442 4.78 6.69 -4.96
CA HIS A 442 3.79 5.68 -5.32
C HIS A 442 3.63 5.64 -6.85
N GLN A 443 3.25 4.47 -7.39
CA GLN A 443 3.05 4.23 -8.83
C GLN A 443 4.27 4.59 -9.69
N ALA A 444 5.47 4.54 -9.11
CA ALA A 444 6.71 4.79 -9.85
C ALA A 444 7.03 3.60 -10.76
N GLU A 445 7.62 3.86 -11.92
CA GLU A 445 7.99 2.83 -12.89
C GLU A 445 9.28 2.12 -12.46
N LEU A 446 9.30 0.79 -12.58
CA LEU A 446 10.50 -0.02 -12.38
C LEU A 446 11.49 0.17 -13.54
N TYR A 447 12.77 -0.06 -13.28
CA TYR A 447 13.78 -0.13 -14.32
C TYR A 447 14.56 -1.47 -14.26
N PRO A 448 14.73 -2.18 -15.39
CA PRO A 448 14.06 -1.97 -16.68
C PRO A 448 12.53 -1.99 -16.54
N PRO A 449 11.78 -1.30 -17.42
CA PRO A 449 10.32 -1.28 -17.33
C PRO A 449 9.75 -2.67 -17.61
N LYS A 450 8.78 -3.06 -16.78
CA LYS A 450 7.98 -4.27 -17.01
C LYS A 450 7.15 -4.15 -18.29
N GLN A 451 7.07 -5.24 -19.03
CA GLN A 451 6.18 -5.36 -20.18
C GLN A 451 4.75 -5.71 -19.76
N SER A 452 4.63 -6.48 -18.68
CA SER A 452 3.36 -6.87 -18.07
C SER A 452 2.86 -5.83 -17.05
N PHE A 453 1.58 -5.94 -16.65
CA PHE A 453 1.09 -5.19 -15.50
C PHE A 453 1.72 -5.72 -14.21
N ARG A 454 2.15 -4.83 -13.33
CA ARG A 454 2.66 -5.18 -12.00
C ARG A 454 1.62 -5.91 -11.17
N SER A 455 2.06 -6.81 -10.30
CA SER A 455 1.20 -7.43 -9.28
C SER A 455 0.65 -6.36 -8.35
N ASP A 456 1.52 -5.48 -7.86
CA ASP A 456 1.19 -4.28 -7.09
C ASP A 456 1.59 -3.04 -7.90
N ASP A 457 0.60 -2.33 -8.43
CA ASP A 457 0.79 -1.19 -9.34
C ASP A 457 0.94 0.15 -8.61
N VAL A 458 0.84 0.16 -7.29
CA VAL A 458 0.94 1.35 -6.45
C VAL A 458 2.18 1.30 -5.58
N ASP A 459 2.51 0.14 -5.02
CA ASP A 459 3.62 -0.04 -4.09
C ASP A 459 4.58 -1.18 -4.49
N PHE A 460 5.77 -1.23 -3.87
CA PHE A 460 6.82 -2.20 -4.19
C PHE A 460 7.60 -2.69 -2.97
N GLN A 461 7.06 -3.71 -2.30
CA GLN A 461 7.69 -4.33 -1.10
C GLN A 461 7.95 -5.83 -1.24
N ARG A 462 7.23 -6.51 -2.15
CA ARG A 462 7.12 -7.98 -2.26
C ARG A 462 7.89 -8.59 -3.43
N ALA A 463 8.65 -7.77 -4.16
CA ALA A 463 9.19 -8.05 -5.48
C ALA A 463 8.13 -8.13 -6.60
N GLU A 464 8.62 -8.03 -7.83
CA GLU A 464 7.83 -8.10 -9.06
C GLU A 464 8.53 -9.04 -10.03
N LEU A 465 7.78 -9.84 -10.78
CA LEU A 465 8.37 -10.80 -11.73
C LEU A 465 7.58 -10.87 -13.03
N GLU A 466 8.28 -11.14 -14.13
CA GLU A 466 7.63 -11.45 -15.41
C GLU A 466 8.46 -12.42 -16.24
N CYS A 467 7.81 -13.07 -17.20
CA CYS A 467 8.44 -13.92 -18.19
C CYS A 467 7.70 -13.76 -19.53
N ASP A 468 8.43 -13.50 -20.63
CA ASP A 468 7.86 -13.30 -21.98
C ASP A 468 6.68 -12.29 -22.01
N GLY A 469 6.78 -11.21 -21.23
CA GLY A 469 5.74 -10.18 -21.13
C GLY A 469 4.48 -10.59 -20.36
N GLN A 470 4.51 -11.74 -19.66
CA GLN A 470 3.46 -12.19 -18.75
C GLN A 470 3.89 -12.01 -17.30
N ASN A 471 3.01 -11.43 -16.48
CA ASN A 471 3.29 -11.25 -15.05
C ASN A 471 3.25 -12.60 -14.32
N LEU A 472 4.11 -12.76 -13.31
CA LEU A 472 3.96 -13.82 -12.31
C LEU A 472 3.36 -13.21 -11.05
N TYR A 473 2.21 -13.73 -10.63
CA TYR A 473 1.46 -13.22 -9.48
C TYR A 473 1.87 -13.90 -8.18
N PHE A 474 1.44 -13.35 -7.04
CA PHE A 474 1.83 -13.83 -5.71
C PHE A 474 1.39 -15.27 -5.40
N ASP A 475 0.51 -15.87 -6.21
CA ASP A 475 0.18 -17.30 -6.13
C ASP A 475 1.21 -18.19 -6.85
N GLN A 476 2.10 -17.63 -7.67
CA GLN A 476 3.11 -18.33 -8.46
C GLN A 476 4.53 -18.23 -7.88
N PHE A 477 4.76 -17.37 -6.90
CA PHE A 477 6.05 -17.22 -6.24
C PHE A 477 5.89 -16.87 -4.76
N ASP A 478 6.92 -17.16 -3.98
CA ASP A 478 7.03 -16.80 -2.58
C ASP A 478 8.21 -15.82 -2.40
N TYR A 479 8.19 -15.03 -1.32
CA TYR A 479 9.28 -14.13 -0.96
C TYR A 479 9.54 -14.19 0.55
N ASP A 480 10.79 -13.97 0.94
CA ASP A 480 11.19 -13.81 2.34
C ASP A 480 12.31 -12.76 2.47
N LEU A 481 12.42 -12.20 3.67
CA LEU A 481 13.50 -11.31 4.07
C LEU A 481 14.20 -11.87 5.31
N GLU A 482 15.41 -12.39 5.12
CA GLU A 482 16.29 -12.79 6.22
C GLU A 482 17.01 -11.54 6.74
N VAL A 483 17.12 -11.38 8.07
CA VAL A 483 17.72 -10.19 8.67
C VAL A 483 18.65 -10.56 9.84
N GLU A 484 19.83 -9.95 9.83
CA GLU A 484 20.79 -9.90 10.91
C GLU A 484 21.00 -8.44 11.33
N LEU A 485 20.92 -8.17 12.64
CA LEU A 485 21.28 -6.89 13.23
C LEU A 485 22.80 -6.93 13.51
N LEU A 486 23.56 -6.02 12.90
CA LEU A 486 25.03 -5.97 12.98
C LEU A 486 25.55 -5.05 14.09
#